data_AF-A0A1A8MZ34-F1
#
_entry.id   AF-A0A1A8MZ34-F1
#
_cell.length_a   1.000
_cell.length_b   1.000
_cell.length_c   1.000
_cell.angle_alpha   90.00
_cell.angle_beta   90.00
_cell.angle_gamma   90.00
#
_symmetry.space_group_name_H-M   'P 1'
#
loop_
_entity.id
_entity.type
_entity.pdbx_description
1 polymer ?
#
loop_
_entity_poly.entity_id
_entity_poly.type
_entity_poly.pdbx_seq_one_letter_code
_entity_poly.pdbx_strand_id
1 'polypeptide(L)' 'LFHLSQRKKYELLIDMEDFEGSKAYARYSSFSIGPESDGYRLQLTGFINGGAGDSIIHISGQKFSTFDKDNDTWE' A
#
# COMPACT_ATOMS: atom_id res chain seq x y z
N LEU A 1 10.84 -5.11 -2.68
CA LEU A 1 9.46 -5.52 -2.35
C LEU A 1 8.83 -6.39 -3.44
N PHE A 2 8.87 -5.98 -4.72
CA PHE A 2 8.43 -6.79 -5.87
C PHE A 2 8.78 -8.29 -5.77
N HIS A 3 10.07 -8.62 -5.74
CA HIS A 3 10.52 -10.02 -5.67
C HIS A 3 10.06 -10.77 -4.41
N LEU A 4 9.82 -10.05 -3.30
CA LEU A 4 9.31 -10.68 -2.08
C LEU A 4 7.83 -11.00 -2.27
N SER A 5 7.01 -10.03 -2.67
CA SER A 5 5.57 -10.21 -2.83
C SER A 5 5.16 -11.16 -3.95
N GLN A 6 6.07 -11.51 -4.87
CA GLN A 6 5.82 -12.53 -5.89
C GLN A 6 5.97 -13.97 -5.39
N ARG A 7 6.74 -14.21 -4.32
CA ARG A 7 7.07 -15.57 -3.88
C ARG A 7 5.88 -16.30 -3.24
N LYS A 8 5.02 -15.54 -2.57
CA LYS A 8 3.80 -16.02 -1.91
C LYS A 8 2.88 -14.84 -1.65
N LYS A 9 1.67 -15.13 -1.19
CA LYS A 9 0.76 -14.10 -0.66
C LYS A 9 1.31 -13.56 0.67
N TYR A 10 1.40 -12.24 0.78
CA TYR A 10 1.80 -11.54 2.01
C TYR A 10 0.67 -10.62 2.47
N GLU A 11 0.51 -10.52 3.78
CA GLU A 11 -0.35 -9.52 4.41
C GLU A 11 0.41 -8.21 4.59
N LEU A 12 -0.32 -7.10 4.61
CA LEU A 12 0.20 -5.78 4.97
C LEU A 12 -0.49 -5.31 6.25
N LEU A 13 0.30 -4.91 7.24
CA LEU A 13 -0.17 -4.25 8.45
C LEU A 13 0.46 -2.85 8.49
N ILE A 14 -0.38 -1.83 8.65
CA ILE A 14 0.01 -0.44 8.83
C ILE A 14 -0.41 -0.07 10.25
N ASP A 15 0.56 0.01 11.14
CA ASP A 15 0.37 0.46 12.51
C ASP A 15 0.68 1.95 12.61
N MET A 16 -0.20 2.70 13.29
CA MET A 16 -0.08 4.14 13.47
C MET A 16 -0.32 4.50 14.93
N GLU A 17 0.39 5.53 15.39
CA GLU A 17 0.26 6.11 16.72
C GLU A 17 0.24 7.63 16.58
N ASP A 18 -0.73 8.31 17.20
CA ASP A 18 -0.76 9.77 17.26
C ASP A 18 0.15 10.33 18.37
N PHE A 19 0.28 11.65 18.46
CA PHE A 19 1.16 12.28 19.44
C PHE A 19 0.65 12.13 20.88
N GLU A 20 -0.65 11.88 21.05
CA GLU A 20 -1.33 11.62 22.31
C GLU A 20 -1.24 10.14 22.74
N GLY A 21 -0.63 9.28 21.91
CA GLY A 21 -0.41 7.86 22.18
C GLY A 21 -1.56 6.92 21.78
N SER A 22 -2.58 7.43 21.07
CA SER A 22 -3.66 6.60 20.53
C SER A 22 -3.14 5.76 19.37
N LYS A 23 -3.44 4.45 19.41
CA LYS A 23 -3.00 3.48 18.41
C LYS A 23 -4.15 3.03 17.51
N ALA A 24 -3.88 2.94 16.22
CA ALA A 24 -4.80 2.41 15.23
C ALA A 24 -4.03 1.61 14.17
N TYR A 25 -4.71 0.70 13.48
CA TYR A 25 -4.11 -0.03 12.38
C TYR A 25 -5.04 -0.19 11.18
N ALA A 26 -4.44 -0.40 10.02
CA ALA A 26 -5.09 -0.86 8.80
C ALA A 26 -4.40 -2.16 8.34
N ARG A 27 -5.18 -3.22 8.08
CA ARG A 27 -4.64 -4.50 7.63
C ARG A 27 -5.23 -4.91 6.29
N TYR A 28 -4.41 -5.46 5.40
CA TYR A 28 -4.83 -6.05 4.13
C TYR A 28 -4.39 -7.50 4.07
N SER A 29 -5.33 -8.39 3.72
CA SER A 29 -5.07 -9.83 3.58
C SER A 29 -4.09 -10.16 2.45
N SER A 30 -3.91 -9.24 1.49
CA SER A 30 -2.97 -9.39 0.38
C SER A 30 -2.39 -8.04 0.00
N PHE A 31 -1.08 -8.04 -0.20
CA PHE A 31 -0.35 -6.94 -0.79
C PHE A 31 0.65 -7.47 -1.83
N SER A 32 0.75 -6.78 -2.96
CA SER A 32 1.84 -6.98 -3.90
C SER A 32 2.29 -5.69 -4.59
N ILE A 33 3.54 -5.70 -5.02
CA ILE A 33 4.15 -4.66 -5.83
C ILE A 33 4.47 -5.25 -7.19
N GLY A 34 4.20 -4.52 -8.27
CA GLY A 34 4.54 -4.86 -9.64
C GLY A 34 6.04 -4.68 -9.97
N PRO A 35 6.51 -5.13 -11.14
CA PRO A 35 7.88 -4.90 -11.58
C PRO A 35 8.13 -3.42 -11.87
N GLU A 36 9.41 -3.05 -12.01
CA GLU A 36 9.81 -1.70 -12.42
C GLU A 36 9.21 -1.28 -13.77
N SER A 37 9.07 -2.23 -14.71
CA SER A 37 8.45 -1.99 -16.01
C SER A 37 6.96 -1.63 -15.93
N ASP A 38 6.30 -1.91 -14.80
CA ASP A 38 4.93 -1.47 -14.48
C ASP A 38 4.93 -0.38 -13.40
N GLY A 39 6.05 0.32 -13.22
CA GLY A 39 6.16 1.44 -12.28
C GLY A 39 5.93 1.03 -10.82
N TYR A 40 6.29 -0.20 -10.44
CA TYR A 40 6.08 -0.72 -9.08
C TYR A 40 4.63 -0.62 -8.60
N ARG A 41 3.67 -0.85 -9.50
CA ARG A 41 2.24 -0.76 -9.21
C ARG A 41 1.85 -1.47 -7.93
N LEU A 42 1.12 -0.77 -7.06
CA LEU A 42 0.60 -1.30 -5.80
C LEU A 42 -0.68 -2.10 -6.04
N GLN A 43 -0.85 -3.24 -5.37
CA GLN A 43 -2.10 -3.99 -5.33
C GLN A 43 -2.44 -4.37 -3.89
N LEU A 44 -3.67 -4.05 -3.48
CA LEU A 44 -4.20 -4.31 -2.14
C LEU A 44 -5.55 -5.03 -2.23
N THR A 45 -5.75 -6.08 -1.41
CA THR A 45 -7.06 -6.72 -1.26
C THR A 45 -7.34 -7.21 0.16
N GLY A 46 -8.64 -7.29 0.49
CA GLY A 46 -9.13 -7.79 1.78
C GLY A 46 -8.74 -6.88 2.93
N PHE A 47 -9.21 -5.62 2.87
CA PHE A 47 -9.09 -4.66 3.96
C PHE A 47 -9.79 -5.15 5.23
N ILE A 48 -9.15 -4.90 6.37
CA ILE A 48 -9.61 -5.24 7.70
C ILE A 48 -9.40 -3.99 8.55
N ASN A 49 -10.51 -3.40 8.99
CA ASN A 49 -10.52 -2.16 9.76
C ASN A 49 -9.97 -2.40 11.18
N GLY A 50 -8.93 -1.65 11.55
CA GLY A 50 -8.34 -1.61 12.89
C GLY A 50 -8.37 -0.22 13.54
N GLY A 51 -9.32 0.63 13.14
CA GLY A 51 -9.49 1.99 13.67
C GLY A 51 -8.86 3.09 12.82
N ALA A 52 -7.95 2.74 11.90
CA ALA A 52 -7.27 3.70 11.02
C ALA A 52 -8.10 4.16 9.80
N GLY A 53 -9.15 3.41 9.45
CA GLY A 53 -9.83 3.57 8.17
C GLY A 53 -9.05 3.02 6.97
N ASP A 54 -9.66 3.08 5.79
CA ASP A 54 -9.11 2.55 4.53
C ASP A 54 -8.53 3.67 3.65
N SER A 55 -7.55 4.39 4.18
CA SER A 55 -7.04 5.60 3.52
C SER A 55 -6.20 5.31 2.28
N ILE A 56 -5.67 4.08 2.09
CA ILE A 56 -4.77 3.77 0.97
C ILE A 56 -5.42 2.92 -0.13
N ILE A 57 -6.72 2.59 -0.04
CA ILE A 57 -7.38 1.83 -1.10
C ILE A 57 -7.36 2.56 -2.45
N HIS A 58 -7.45 3.89 -2.43
CA HIS A 58 -7.50 4.70 -3.65
C HIS A 58 -6.18 4.68 -4.44
N ILE A 59 -5.05 4.40 -3.77
CA ILE A 59 -3.74 4.20 -4.43
C ILE A 59 -3.51 2.75 -4.86
N SER A 60 -4.40 1.82 -4.51
CA SER A 60 -4.38 0.46 -5.08
C SER A 60 -4.59 0.53 -6.59
N GLY A 61 -3.72 -0.12 -7.34
CA GLY A 61 -3.67 -0.08 -8.80
C GLY A 61 -2.88 1.09 -9.38
N GLN A 62 -2.41 2.05 -8.57
CA GLN A 62 -1.58 3.17 -9.04
C GLN A 62 -0.11 2.78 -9.11
N LYS A 63 0.64 3.48 -9.98
CA LYS A 63 2.10 3.37 -10.09
C LYS A 63 2.77 4.19 -8.99
N PHE A 64 4.01 3.82 -8.66
CA PHE A 64 4.83 4.59 -7.73
C PHE A 64 5.42 5.81 -8.44
N SER A 65 5.36 6.97 -7.79
CA SER A 65 5.94 8.23 -8.28
C SER A 65 7.06 8.71 -7.37
N THR A 66 8.06 9.36 -7.97
CA THR A 66 9.16 10.06 -7.28
C THR A 66 9.31 11.46 -7.82
N PHE A 67 10.10 12.32 -7.15
CA PHE A 67 10.30 13.71 -7.57
C PHE A 67 10.82 13.87 -9.01
N ASP A 68 11.52 12.86 -9.52
CA ASP A 68 12.13 12.79 -10.84
C ASP A 68 11.37 11.87 -11.81
N LYS A 69 10.32 11.19 -11.35
CA LYS A 69 9.52 10.27 -12.15
C LYS A 69 8.06 10.33 -11.75
N ASP A 70 7.34 11.20 -12.45
CA ASP A 70 5.89 11.33 -12.31
C ASP A 70 5.16 10.18 -13.03
N ASN A 71 4.41 9.39 -12.27
CA ASN A 71 3.53 8.33 -12.77
C ASN A 71 2.11 8.45 -12.19
N ASP A 72 1.76 9.59 -11.59
CA ASP A 72 0.44 9.78 -11.01
C ASP A 72 -0.59 10.23 -12.07
N THR A 73 -1.83 10.49 -11.64
CA THR A 73 -2.94 10.83 -12.53
C THR A 73 -3.35 12.30 -12.44
N TRP A 74 -2.54 13.13 -11.78
CA TRP A 74 -2.81 14.55 -11.57
C TRP A 74 -1.92 15.35 -12.52
N GLU A 75 -2.54 15.92 -13.56
CA GLU A 75 -1.89 16.92 -14.44
C GLU A 75 -1.96 18.33 -13.84
#